data_AF-A0A1Y2MR38-F1
#
_entry.id   AF-A0A1Y2MR38-F1
#
_cell.length_a   1.000
_cell.length_b   1.000
_cell.length_c   1.000
_cell.angle_alpha   90.00
_cell.angle_beta   90.00
_cell.angle_gamma   90.00
#
_symmetry.space_group_name_H-M   'P 1'
#
loop_
_entity.id
_entity.type
_entity.pdbx_description
1 polymer ?
#
loop_
_entity_poly.entity_id
_entity_poly.type
_entity_poly.pdbx_seq_one_letter_code
_entity_poly.pdbx_strand_id
1 'polypeptide(L)'
;MGTEDSAEQTPEQRRALFRVVRGTPDQHELAALTAVVAAAAGAGAPAPAPAPANLWSHPASQLRVPLVAGRGAWRASGLPR
;
A
#
# COMPACT_ATOMS: atom_id res chain seq x y z
N MET A 1 -24.98 -6.26 26.60
CA MET A 1 -24.00 -5.98 27.67
C MET A 1 -22.80 -6.88 27.40
N GLY A 2 -21.67 -6.36 26.92
CA GLY A 2 -20.56 -7.19 26.44
C GLY A 2 -19.32 -6.36 26.11
N THR A 3 -18.94 -5.46 27.02
CA THR A 3 -17.92 -4.42 26.81
C THR A 3 -16.72 -4.53 27.74
N GLU A 4 -16.46 -5.71 28.33
CA GLU A 4 -15.44 -5.85 29.40
C GLU A 4 -14.09 -6.45 28.94
N ASP A 5 -13.96 -7.04 27.74
CA ASP A 5 -12.68 -7.66 27.29
C ASP A 5 -11.65 -6.67 26.69
N SER A 6 -12.04 -5.42 26.43
CA SER A 6 -11.18 -4.48 25.68
C SER A 6 -10.11 -3.77 26.53
N ALA A 7 -10.16 -3.86 27.87
CA ALA A 7 -9.36 -2.99 28.73
C ALA A 7 -7.92 -3.48 29.00
N GLU A 8 -7.61 -4.77 28.77
CA GLU A 8 -6.34 -5.36 29.23
C GLU A 8 -5.50 -6.01 28.11
N GLN A 9 -5.71 -5.59 26.86
CA GLN A 9 -4.93 -6.11 25.74
C GLN A 9 -3.48 -5.59 25.78
N THR A 10 -2.51 -6.51 25.78
CA THR A 10 -1.10 -6.14 25.72
C THR A 10 -0.76 -5.43 24.40
N PRO A 11 0.26 -4.55 24.36
CA PRO A 11 0.68 -3.91 23.11
C PRO A 11 1.02 -4.90 21.99
N GLU A 12 1.47 -6.12 22.33
CA GLU A 12 1.63 -7.22 21.36
C GLU A 12 0.29 -7.69 20.79
N GLN A 13 -0.72 -7.91 21.64
CA GLN A 13 -2.06 -8.33 21.19
C GLN A 13 -2.72 -7.28 20.29
N ARG A 14 -2.48 -5.99 20.54
CA ARG A 14 -2.98 -4.90 19.68
C ARG A 14 -2.30 -4.85 18.31
N ARG A 15 -1.08 -5.40 18.18
CA ARG A 15 -0.34 -5.48 16.91
C ARG A 15 -0.63 -6.76 16.14
N ALA A 16 -1.28 -7.75 16.74
CA ALA A 16 -1.58 -9.02 16.10
C ALA A 16 -2.65 -8.86 15.00
N LEU A 17 -2.43 -9.53 13.86
CA LEU A 17 -3.35 -9.49 12.72
C LEU A 17 -4.63 -10.31 12.94
N PHE A 18 -4.59 -11.30 13.82
CA PHE A 18 -5.75 -12.10 14.24
C PHE A 18 -5.53 -12.73 15.62
N ARG A 19 -6.61 -13.21 16.26
CA ARG A 19 -6.60 -13.87 17.58
C ARG A 19 -7.20 -15.27 17.46
N VAL A 20 -6.52 -16.28 18.01
CA VAL A 20 -7.08 -17.62 18.19
C VAL A 20 -7.91 -17.63 19.48
N VAL A 21 -9.22 -17.85 19.36
CA VAL A 21 -10.15 -17.83 20.50
C VAL A 21 -10.30 -19.22 21.14
N ARG A 22 -10.30 -20.28 20.32
CA ARG A 22 -10.29 -21.68 20.78
C ARG A 22 -9.77 -22.62 19.68
N GLY A 23 -9.35 -23.83 20.05
CA GLY A 23 -9.30 -24.97 19.12
C GLY A 23 -8.15 -25.96 19.35
N THR A 24 -8.41 -27.23 19.04
CA THR A 24 -7.42 -28.31 18.80
C THR A 24 -7.56 -28.74 17.34
N PRO A 25 -7.09 -27.91 16.38
CA PRO A 25 -7.28 -28.19 14.96
C PRO A 25 -6.62 -29.52 14.59
N ASP A 26 -7.22 -30.23 13.66
CA ASP A 26 -6.54 -31.38 13.06
C ASP A 26 -5.41 -30.92 12.11
N GLN A 27 -4.62 -31.87 11.61
CA GLN A 27 -3.48 -31.55 10.74
C GLN A 27 -3.92 -30.92 9.40
N HIS A 28 -5.10 -31.28 8.89
CA HIS A 28 -5.62 -30.75 7.62
C HIS A 28 -6.12 -29.31 7.80
N GLU A 29 -6.83 -29.03 8.88
CA GLU A 29 -7.32 -27.70 9.22
C GLU A 29 -6.16 -26.72 9.47
N LEU A 30 -5.12 -27.17 10.19
CA LEU A 30 -3.92 -26.36 10.42
C LEU A 30 -3.16 -26.08 9.10
N ALA A 31 -3.06 -27.08 8.23
CA ALA A 31 -2.45 -26.91 6.91
C ALA A 31 -3.25 -25.93 6.04
N ALA A 32 -4.58 -26.05 6.01
CA ALA A 32 -5.46 -25.15 5.27
C ALA A 32 -5.34 -23.69 5.77
N LEU A 33 -5.36 -23.47 7.08
CA LEU A 33 -5.18 -22.14 7.67
C LEU A 33 -3.82 -21.55 7.28
N THR A 34 -2.76 -22.34 7.39
CA THR A 34 -1.40 -21.89 7.07
C THR A 34 -1.27 -21.53 5.59
N ALA A 35 -1.86 -22.32 4.69
CA ALA A 35 -1.86 -22.04 3.25
C ALA A 35 -2.57 -20.72 2.92
N VAL A 36 -3.71 -20.44 3.56
CA VAL A 36 -4.44 -19.17 3.39
C VAL A 36 -3.64 -17.99 3.91
N VAL A 37 -3.04 -18.10 5.10
CA VAL A 37 -2.20 -17.03 5.67
C VAL A 37 -0.98 -16.76 4.81
N ALA A 38 -0.30 -17.81 4.32
CA ALA A 38 0.83 -17.68 3.41
C ALA A 38 0.44 -17.02 2.09
N ALA A 39 -0.70 -17.41 1.51
CA ALA A 39 -1.24 -16.79 0.30
C ALA A 39 -1.60 -15.31 0.52
N ALA A 40 -2.21 -14.97 1.66
CA ALA A 40 -2.55 -13.59 2.01
C ALA A 40 -1.29 -12.72 2.23
N ALA A 41 -0.24 -13.27 2.85
CA ALA A 41 1.03 -12.58 3.03
C ALA A 41 1.80 -12.41 1.72
N GLY A 42 1.68 -13.39 0.81
CA GLY A 42 2.32 -13.39 -0.51
C GLY A 42 1.57 -12.61 -1.57
N ALA A 43 0.32 -12.17 -1.32
CA ALA A 43 -0.41 -11.22 -2.14
C ALA A 43 0.26 -9.84 -2.00
N GLY A 44 1.42 -9.70 -2.63
CA GLY A 44 2.25 -8.52 -2.58
C GLY A 44 1.46 -7.28 -2.96
N ALA A 45 1.86 -6.14 -2.38
CA ALA A 45 1.30 -4.85 -2.73
C ALA A 45 1.23 -4.69 -4.25
N PRO A 46 0.15 -4.09 -4.79
CA PRO A 46 0.06 -3.82 -6.21
C PRO A 46 1.36 -3.13 -6.66
N ALA A 47 1.85 -3.54 -7.84
CA ALA A 47 3.06 -2.96 -8.41
C ALA A 47 2.99 -1.42 -8.28
N PRO A 48 4.07 -0.77 -7.81
CA PRO A 48 4.05 0.67 -7.64
C PRO A 48 3.64 1.31 -8.97
N ALA A 49 2.71 2.27 -8.91
CA ALA A 49 2.31 3.01 -10.09
C ALA A 49 3.57 3.61 -10.75
N PRO A 50 3.62 3.70 -12.09
CA PRO A 50 4.74 4.32 -12.76
C PRO A 50 4.94 5.73 -12.20
N ALA A 51 6.21 6.05 -11.90
CA ALA A 51 6.56 7.37 -11.40
C ALA A 51 6.07 8.45 -12.40
N PRO A 52 5.56 9.59 -11.92
CA PRO A 52 5.19 10.69 -12.80
C PRO A 52 6.40 11.15 -13.61
N ALA A 53 6.16 11.60 -14.85
CA ALA A 53 7.22 12.12 -15.71
C ALA A 53 7.93 13.30 -15.02
N ASN A 54 9.26 13.28 -14.98
CA ASN A 54 10.03 14.39 -14.45
C ASN A 54 10.03 15.56 -15.42
N LEU A 55 9.24 16.60 -15.10
CA LEU A 55 9.12 17.79 -15.94
C LEU A 55 10.36 18.69 -15.87
N TRP A 56 11.17 18.61 -14.81
CA TRP A 56 12.38 19.44 -14.64
C TRP A 56 13.51 19.00 -15.58
N SER A 57 13.69 17.69 -15.75
CA SER A 57 14.73 17.12 -16.62
C SER A 57 14.25 16.85 -18.05
N HIS A 58 13.06 17.31 -18.41
CA HIS A 58 12.47 17.02 -19.71
C HIS A 58 13.23 17.79 -20.81
N PRO A 59 13.74 17.15 -21.89
CA PRO A 59 14.58 17.84 -22.89
C PRO A 59 13.93 19.08 -23.52
N ALA A 60 12.59 19.09 -23.61
CA ALA A 60 11.83 20.25 -24.07
C ALA A 60 12.02 21.52 -23.22
N SER A 61 12.48 21.43 -21.96
CA SER A 61 12.83 22.61 -21.16
C SER A 61 14.07 23.34 -21.69
N GLN A 62 14.99 22.60 -22.33
CA GLN A 62 16.20 23.16 -22.95
C GLN A 62 15.92 23.84 -24.29
N LEU A 63 14.75 23.57 -24.89
CA LEU A 63 14.32 24.15 -26.15
C LEU A 63 13.38 25.33 -25.85
N ARG A 64 13.58 26.48 -26.50
CA ARG A 64 12.67 27.64 -26.37
C ARG A 64 11.40 27.46 -27.20
N VAL A 65 10.61 26.44 -26.87
CA VAL A 65 9.32 26.14 -27.51
C VAL A 65 8.20 26.96 -26.85
N PRO A 66 7.22 27.48 -27.61
CA PRO A 66 6.04 28.11 -27.04
C PRO A 66 5.27 27.16 -26.11
N LEU A 67 4.58 27.72 -25.11
CA LEU A 67 3.74 26.92 -24.23
C LEU A 67 2.51 26.43 -24.99
N VAL A 68 2.23 25.13 -24.87
CA VAL A 68 1.06 24.48 -25.47
C VAL A 68 0.02 24.21 -24.39
N ALA A 69 -1.26 24.48 -24.66
CA ALA A 69 -2.34 24.13 -23.75
C ALA A 69 -2.49 22.59 -23.68
N GLY A 70 -2.61 22.04 -22.48
CA GLY A 70 -2.75 20.60 -22.28
C GLY A 70 -2.72 20.18 -20.82
N ARG A 71 -3.02 18.90 -20.56
CA ARG A 71 -3.03 18.33 -19.21
C ARG A 71 -1.64 18.46 -18.58
N GLY A 72 -1.55 19.21 -17.49
CA GLY A 72 -0.28 19.47 -16.79
C GLY A 72 0.54 20.66 -17.30
N ALA A 73 0.15 21.28 -18.42
CA ALA A 73 0.88 22.40 -19.01
C ALA A 73 0.96 23.64 -18.10
N TRP A 74 -0.11 23.94 -17.35
CA TRP A 74 -0.10 25.02 -16.35
C TRP A 74 0.89 24.76 -15.20
N ARG A 75 1.13 23.50 -14.83
CA ARG A 75 2.14 23.18 -13.80
C ARG A 75 3.56 23.31 -14.36
N ALA A 76 3.75 22.96 -15.62
CA ALA A 76 5.04 23.07 -16.30
C ALA A 76 5.44 24.53 -16.59
N SER A 77 4.48 25.46 -16.71
CA SER A 77 4.76 26.85 -17.06
C SER A 77 5.56 27.65 -16.01
N GLY A 78 5.53 27.21 -14.75
CA GLY A 78 6.25 27.85 -13.64
C GLY A 78 7.64 27.29 -13.38
N LEU A 79 8.11 26.32 -14.17
CA LEU A 79 9.43 25.72 -13.99
C LEU A 79 10.53 26.63 -14.60
N PRO A 80 11.71 26.74 -13.97
CA PRO A 80 12.84 27.47 -14.54
C PRO A 80 13.32 26.79 -15.83
N ARG A 81 13.76 27.63 -16.79
CA ARG A 81 14.31 27.21 -18.09
C ARG A 81 15.82 27.37 -18.11
#